data_AF-A0A402XCL5-F1
#
_entry.id   AF-A0A402XCL5-F1
#
_cell.length_a   1.000
_cell.length_b   1.000
_cell.length_c   1.000
_cell.angle_alpha   90.00
_cell.angle_beta   90.00
_cell.angle_gamma   90.00
#
_symmetry.space_group_name_H-M   'P 1'
#
loop_
_entity.id
_entity.type
_entity.pdbx_description
1 polymer ?
#
loop_
_entity_poly.entity_id
_entity_poly.type
_entity_poly.pdbx_seq_one_letter_code
_entity_poly.pdbx_strand_id
1 'polypeptide(L)'
;MAVKTVMGEVQARAPLDSPELTGTPLTPTPPLIVNNKQIVNAEFVHAAVAALVGASPEALDTLAELAEALGNDPNFATTMLNTLAGKQPLNETLTNLSGKDVAGLLRYLGMNIQLPMGPLSIVGVDAYGNIPQQDGMVMTSIYINPDNNAATEATFQPIQVKFGDSDWQDLKTLKPAGNLKQEVTDDNIQEN
;
A
#
# COMPACT_ATOMS: atom_id res chain seq x y z
N MET A 1 91.96 -28.77 18.95
CA MET A 1 90.78 -28.76 19.84
C MET A 1 90.13 -27.38 19.85
N ALA A 2 90.80 -26.32 20.30
CA ALA A 2 90.23 -24.96 20.35
C ALA A 2 89.66 -24.41 19.02
N VAL A 3 90.38 -24.53 17.90
CA VAL A 3 89.92 -24.01 16.59
C VAL A 3 88.63 -24.69 16.11
N LYS A 4 88.48 -26.00 16.37
CA LYS A 4 87.27 -26.76 15.98
C LYS A 4 86.06 -26.34 16.81
N THR A 5 86.26 -26.06 18.10
CA THR A 5 85.22 -25.54 19.00
C THR A 5 84.76 -24.16 18.57
N VAL A 6 85.70 -23.25 18.29
CA VAL A 6 85.38 -21.89 17.82
C VAL A 6 84.62 -21.93 16.49
N MET A 7 85.03 -22.77 15.55
CA MET A 7 84.33 -22.88 14.26
C MET A 7 82.90 -23.41 14.42
N GLY A 8 82.67 -24.33 15.37
CA GLY A 8 81.33 -24.82 15.69
C GLY A 8 80.42 -23.74 16.29
N GLU A 9 80.94 -22.90 17.19
CA GLU A 9 80.18 -21.79 17.77
C GLU A 9 79.86 -20.69 16.75
N VAL A 10 80.79 -20.40 15.82
CA VAL A 10 80.57 -19.41 14.76
C VAL A 10 79.45 -19.87 13.81
N GLN A 11 79.34 -21.16 13.51
CA GLN A 11 78.27 -21.71 12.67
C GLN A 11 76.87 -21.64 13.32
N ALA A 12 76.78 -21.48 14.64
CA ALA A 12 75.51 -21.37 15.36
C ALA A 12 74.99 -19.93 15.48
N ARG A 13 75.79 -18.93 15.08
CA ARG A 13 75.39 -17.51 15.11
C ARG A 13 74.59 -17.15 13.85
N ALA A 14 73.69 -16.17 13.98
CA ALA A 14 72.98 -15.61 12.83
C ALA A 14 73.97 -14.90 11.88
N PRO A 15 73.69 -14.88 10.55
CA PRO A 15 74.47 -14.11 9.59
C PRO A 15 74.60 -12.64 10.00
N LEU A 16 75.77 -12.03 9.76
CA LEU A 16 75.97 -10.61 10.07
C LEU A 16 75.15 -9.72 9.13
N ASP A 17 75.11 -10.08 7.85
CA ASP A 17 74.29 -9.42 6.84
C ASP A 17 72.93 -10.10 6.76
N SER A 18 71.88 -9.32 6.99
CA SER A 18 70.48 -9.74 6.87
C SER A 18 70.16 -11.04 7.62
N PRO A 19 70.38 -11.11 8.96
CA PRO A 19 70.03 -12.28 9.75
C PRO A 19 68.53 -12.58 9.64
N GLU A 20 68.18 -13.85 9.37
CA GLU A 20 66.83 -14.35 9.60
C GLU A 20 66.64 -14.62 11.10
N LEU A 21 65.72 -13.92 11.74
CA LEU A 21 65.38 -14.15 13.14
C LEU A 21 64.36 -15.29 13.23
N THR A 22 64.72 -16.37 13.91
CA THR A 22 63.85 -17.53 14.13
C THR A 22 63.57 -17.72 15.63
N GLY A 23 62.47 -18.40 15.98
CA GLY A 23 62.04 -18.58 17.37
C GLY A 23 61.49 -17.29 18.00
N THR A 24 61.84 -17.01 19.26
CA THR A 24 61.41 -15.82 20.01
C THR A 24 62.63 -14.95 20.35
N PRO A 25 63.13 -14.15 19.40
CA PRO A 25 64.30 -13.30 19.62
C PRO A 25 64.00 -12.28 20.74
N LEU A 26 64.95 -12.10 21.65
CA LEU A 26 64.89 -11.08 22.70
C LEU A 26 65.76 -9.89 22.31
N THR A 27 65.24 -8.69 22.52
CA THR A 27 65.99 -7.43 22.37
C THR A 27 65.72 -6.53 23.57
N PRO A 28 66.68 -5.67 23.98
CA PRO A 28 66.43 -4.69 25.03
C PRO A 28 65.26 -3.76 24.67
N THR A 29 64.39 -3.46 25.63
CA THR A 29 63.25 -2.54 25.44
C THR A 29 63.75 -1.10 25.39
N PRO A 30 63.64 -0.39 24.25
CA PRO A 30 64.06 1.01 24.18
C PRO A 30 63.06 1.93 24.90
N PRO A 31 63.46 3.15 25.27
CA PRO A 31 62.52 4.19 25.71
C PRO A 31 61.56 4.61 24.59
N LEU A 32 60.31 4.98 24.93
CA LEU A 32 59.27 5.39 23.97
C LEU A 32 59.61 6.63 23.10
N ILE A 33 60.66 7.36 23.45
CA ILE A 33 61.10 8.57 22.73
C ILE A 33 62.04 8.30 21.55
N VAL A 34 62.47 7.04 21.35
CA VAL A 34 63.43 6.68 20.29
C VAL A 34 62.75 6.74 18.92
N ASN A 35 63.38 7.43 17.96
CA ASN A 35 62.86 7.69 16.61
C ASN A 35 63.87 7.34 15.49
N ASN A 36 64.76 6.37 15.73
CA ASN A 36 65.76 5.90 14.77
C ASN A 36 65.43 4.48 14.26
N LYS A 37 66.34 3.86 13.49
CA LYS A 37 66.14 2.52 12.89
C LYS A 37 66.44 1.34 13.83
N GLN A 38 66.44 1.53 15.15
CA GLN A 38 66.65 0.46 16.13
C GLN A 38 65.51 -0.58 16.08
N ILE A 39 65.84 -1.85 16.34
CA ILE A 39 64.85 -2.93 16.50
C ILE A 39 64.11 -2.74 17.83
N VAL A 40 62.78 -2.73 17.78
CA VAL A 40 61.89 -2.70 18.96
C VAL A 40 61.36 -4.10 19.29
N ASN A 41 60.83 -4.29 20.50
CA ASN A 41 60.22 -5.56 20.94
C ASN A 41 58.72 -5.40 21.25
N ALA A 42 58.07 -6.51 21.61
CA ALA A 42 56.65 -6.53 21.93
C ALA A 42 56.28 -5.62 23.12
N GLU A 43 57.13 -5.54 24.14
CA GLU A 43 56.91 -4.66 25.31
C GLU A 43 56.83 -3.18 24.90
N PHE A 44 57.74 -2.75 24.02
CA PHE A 44 57.72 -1.39 23.48
C PHE A 44 56.40 -1.09 22.75
N VAL A 45 55.93 -2.00 21.91
CA VAL A 45 54.69 -1.83 21.14
C VAL A 45 53.48 -1.74 22.07
N HIS A 46 53.38 -2.63 23.06
CA HIS A 46 52.32 -2.57 24.07
C HIS A 46 52.35 -1.25 24.84
N ALA A 47 53.52 -0.82 25.30
CA ALA A 47 53.66 0.45 26.02
C ALA A 47 53.30 1.67 25.15
N ALA A 48 53.71 1.67 23.88
CA ALA A 48 53.40 2.76 22.95
C ALA A 48 51.88 2.86 22.67
N VAL A 49 51.21 1.73 22.42
CA VAL A 49 49.76 1.70 22.21
C VAL A 49 49.01 2.09 23.49
N ALA A 50 49.45 1.61 24.65
CA ALA A 50 48.86 1.99 25.93
C ALA A 50 49.03 3.49 26.22
N ALA A 51 50.20 4.07 25.90
CA ALA A 51 50.43 5.50 26.03
C ALA A 51 49.54 6.31 25.07
N LEU A 52 49.34 5.82 23.83
CA LEU A 52 48.46 6.45 22.85
C LEU A 52 46.99 6.44 23.32
N VAL A 53 46.48 5.30 23.76
CA VAL A 53 45.10 5.16 24.25
C VAL A 53 44.92 5.91 25.56
N GLY A 54 45.89 5.84 26.47
CA GLY A 54 45.87 6.50 27.77
C GLY A 54 46.04 8.02 27.71
N ALA A 55 46.49 8.59 26.59
CA ALA A 55 46.58 10.04 26.42
C ALA A 55 45.20 10.70 26.32
N SER A 56 44.17 9.96 25.89
CA SER A 56 42.82 10.51 25.68
C SER A 56 41.68 9.55 26.03
N PRO A 57 41.52 9.11 27.29
CA PRO A 57 40.43 8.20 27.68
C PRO A 57 39.05 8.81 27.42
N GLU A 58 38.86 10.09 27.74
CA GLU A 58 37.60 10.80 27.52
C GLU A 58 37.26 10.90 26.02
N ALA A 59 38.24 11.11 25.14
CA ALA A 59 37.99 11.15 23.71
C ALA A 59 37.54 9.77 23.18
N LEU A 60 38.15 8.68 23.65
CA LEU A 60 37.73 7.34 23.28
C LEU A 60 36.31 7.04 23.77
N ASP A 61 35.97 7.49 24.99
CA ASP A 61 34.62 7.41 25.53
C ASP A 61 33.63 8.16 24.64
N THR A 62 33.92 9.42 24.27
CA THR A 62 33.05 10.18 23.35
C THR A 62 32.88 9.50 21.98
N LEU A 63 33.92 8.84 21.45
CA LEU A 63 33.80 8.12 20.20
C LEU A 63 32.93 6.86 20.33
N ALA A 64 33.00 6.17 21.47
CA ALA A 64 32.11 5.05 21.77
C ALA A 64 30.66 5.53 21.91
N GLU A 65 30.42 6.60 22.66
CA GLU A 65 29.09 7.23 22.80
C GLU A 65 28.51 7.67 21.45
N LEU A 66 29.33 8.28 20.58
CA LEU A 66 28.90 8.69 19.24
C LEU A 66 28.58 7.48 18.35
N ALA A 67 29.37 6.41 18.41
CA ALA A 67 29.09 5.18 17.67
C ALA A 67 27.78 4.55 18.12
N GLU A 68 27.54 4.48 19.43
CA GLU A 68 26.27 4.02 20.00
C GLU A 68 25.09 4.94 19.62
N ALA A 69 25.27 6.27 19.67
CA ALA A 69 24.26 7.24 19.28
C ALA A 69 23.87 7.13 17.78
N LEU A 70 24.80 6.68 16.94
CA LEU A 70 24.56 6.36 15.52
C LEU A 70 24.10 4.91 15.30
N GLY A 71 23.82 4.16 16.38
CA GLY A 71 23.29 2.80 16.33
C GLY A 71 24.31 1.74 15.90
N ASN A 72 25.61 2.03 16.02
CA ASN A 72 26.69 1.19 15.49
C ASN A 72 26.49 0.82 14.01
N ASP A 73 25.88 1.72 13.23
CA ASP A 73 25.51 1.46 11.84
C ASP A 73 26.64 1.85 10.87
N PRO A 74 27.36 0.87 10.28
CA PRO A 74 28.41 1.16 9.30
C PRO A 74 27.88 1.84 8.03
N ASN A 75 26.58 1.80 7.80
CA ASN A 75 25.89 2.40 6.67
C ASN A 75 24.89 3.49 7.11
N PHE A 76 25.12 4.17 8.24
CA PHE A 76 24.21 5.16 8.83
C PHE A 76 23.57 6.12 7.81
N ALA A 77 24.38 6.71 6.92
CA ALA A 77 23.89 7.62 5.89
C ALA A 77 22.90 6.94 4.93
N THR A 78 23.17 5.71 4.51
CA THR A 78 22.29 4.90 3.66
C THR A 78 20.99 4.54 4.39
N THR A 79 21.07 4.17 5.67
CA THR A 79 19.89 3.85 6.49
C THR A 79 18.97 5.06 6.66
N MET A 80 19.55 6.22 6.96
CA MET A 80 18.80 7.48 7.05
C MET A 80 18.21 7.86 5.70
N LEU A 81 18.96 7.69 4.61
CA LEU A 81 18.46 7.94 3.25
C LEU A 81 17.26 7.05 2.92
N ASN A 82 17.32 5.75 3.22
CA ASN A 82 16.21 4.81 2.98
C ASN A 82 14.98 5.18 3.81
N THR A 83 15.19 5.61 5.05
CA THR A 83 14.10 6.07 5.94
C THR A 83 13.45 7.35 5.42
N LEU A 84 14.24 8.30 4.91
CA LEU A 84 13.74 9.53 4.29
C LEU A 84 13.06 9.25 2.95
N ALA A 85 13.57 8.30 2.18
CA ALA A 85 13.02 7.92 0.87
C ALA A 85 11.64 7.26 0.99
N GLY A 86 11.32 6.63 2.12
CA GLY A 86 9.98 6.10 2.40
C GLY A 86 8.95 7.19 2.75
N LYS A 87 9.38 8.44 2.96
CA LYS A 87 8.46 9.54 3.22
C LYS A 87 7.77 9.98 1.93
N GLN A 88 6.50 10.34 2.05
CA GLN A 88 5.73 10.90 0.97
C GLN A 88 6.32 12.25 0.50
N PRO A 89 6.45 12.48 -0.82
CA PRO A 89 6.82 13.79 -1.37
C PRO A 89 5.83 14.88 -0.95
N LEU A 90 6.34 16.07 -0.65
CA LEU A 90 5.59 17.22 -0.12
C LEU A 90 4.46 17.74 -1.05
N ASN A 91 4.40 17.29 -2.32
CA ASN A 91 3.36 17.72 -3.24
C ASN A 91 1.97 17.28 -2.73
N GLU A 92 1.07 18.26 -2.58
CA GLU A 92 -0.26 18.07 -2.00
C GLU A 92 -1.11 17.06 -2.75
N THR A 93 -1.03 17.04 -4.08
CA THR A 93 -1.87 16.14 -4.86
C THR A 93 -1.49 14.67 -4.65
N LEU A 94 -0.19 14.37 -4.55
CA LEU A 94 0.27 13.02 -4.29
C LEU A 94 -0.06 12.60 -2.86
N THR A 95 0.05 13.54 -1.92
CA THR A 95 -0.42 13.37 -0.53
C THR A 95 -1.90 13.05 -0.48
N ASN A 96 -2.69 13.69 -1.33
CA ASN A 96 -4.11 13.44 -1.37
C ASN A 96 -4.45 12.08 -1.94
N LEU A 97 -3.63 11.52 -2.83
CA LEU A 97 -3.95 10.29 -3.53
C LEU A 97 -3.41 9.02 -2.86
N SER A 98 -2.21 9.07 -2.27
CA SER A 98 -1.46 7.90 -1.77
C SER A 98 -2.16 7.07 -0.68
N GLY A 99 -3.17 7.62 -0.01
CA GLY A 99 -3.91 6.97 1.06
C GLY A 99 -5.40 6.79 0.79
N LYS A 100 -5.85 7.05 -0.44
CA LYS A 100 -7.27 6.93 -0.78
C LYS A 100 -7.59 5.52 -1.25
N ASP A 101 -8.71 5.01 -0.74
CA ASP A 101 -9.38 3.85 -1.32
C ASP A 101 -10.00 4.22 -2.68
N VAL A 102 -10.54 3.23 -3.38
CA VAL A 102 -11.06 3.43 -4.73
C VAL A 102 -12.14 4.52 -4.76
N ALA A 103 -13.12 4.48 -3.86
CA ALA A 103 -14.19 5.48 -3.82
C ALA A 103 -13.66 6.90 -3.56
N GLY A 104 -12.70 7.05 -2.66
CA GLY A 104 -12.05 8.32 -2.37
C GLY A 104 -11.27 8.86 -3.56
N LEU A 105 -10.56 8.00 -4.30
CA LEU A 105 -9.84 8.37 -5.53
C LEU A 105 -10.82 8.93 -6.57
N LEU A 106 -11.96 8.27 -6.77
CA LEU A 106 -12.98 8.69 -7.73
C LEU A 106 -13.54 10.08 -7.42
N ARG A 107 -13.85 10.32 -6.14
CA ARG A 107 -14.30 11.62 -5.66
C ARG A 107 -13.25 12.72 -5.88
N TYR A 108 -11.99 12.46 -5.55
CA TYR A 108 -10.89 13.42 -5.70
C TYR A 108 -10.71 13.84 -7.17
N LEU A 109 -10.98 12.92 -8.08
CA LEU A 109 -10.90 13.13 -9.53
C LEU A 109 -12.20 13.71 -10.13
N GLY A 110 -13.23 13.95 -9.31
CA GLY A 110 -14.53 14.41 -9.77
C GLY A 110 -15.24 13.39 -10.68
N MET A 111 -14.91 12.10 -10.58
CA MET A 111 -15.50 11.03 -11.38
C MET A 111 -16.73 10.45 -10.67
N ASN A 112 -17.87 10.55 -11.33
CA ASN A 112 -19.09 9.86 -10.90
C ASN A 112 -19.16 8.50 -11.60
N ILE A 113 -18.76 7.42 -10.91
CA ILE A 113 -19.00 6.07 -11.41
C ILE A 113 -20.39 5.63 -10.99
N GLN A 114 -21.29 5.49 -11.95
CA GLN A 114 -22.59 4.85 -11.77
C GLN A 114 -22.38 3.34 -11.82
N LEU A 115 -22.28 2.69 -10.66
CA LEU A 115 -22.33 1.24 -10.58
C LEU A 115 -23.78 0.81 -10.82
N PRO A 116 -24.07 0.01 -11.87
CA PRO A 116 -25.43 -0.48 -12.08
C PRO A 116 -25.79 -1.43 -10.94
N MET A 117 -26.45 -0.89 -9.91
CA MET A 117 -27.17 -1.68 -8.94
C MET A 117 -28.35 -2.35 -9.67
N GLY A 118 -28.66 -3.59 -9.28
CA GLY A 118 -29.62 -4.47 -9.95
C GLY A 118 -31.02 -3.87 -10.17
N PRO A 119 -31.91 -4.59 -10.87
CA PRO A 119 -33.03 -4.00 -11.59
C PRO A 119 -33.82 -3.04 -10.70
N LEU A 120 -33.75 -1.76 -11.07
CA LEU A 120 -34.71 -0.74 -10.65
C LEU A 120 -36.10 -1.31 -10.93
N SER A 121 -36.92 -1.50 -9.89
CA SER A 121 -38.34 -1.80 -10.08
C SER A 121 -38.97 -0.60 -10.78
N ILE A 122 -39.05 -0.67 -12.11
CA ILE A 122 -39.59 0.39 -12.98
C ILE A 122 -41.07 0.66 -12.69
N VAL A 123 -41.74 -0.21 -11.94
CA VAL A 123 -43.13 -0.05 -11.50
C VAL A 123 -43.15 -0.12 -9.98
N GLY A 124 -43.70 0.92 -9.33
CA GLY A 124 -43.99 0.89 -7.91
C GLY A 124 -44.95 -0.26 -7.62
N VAL A 125 -44.42 -1.33 -7.05
CA VAL A 125 -45.17 -2.49 -6.58
C VAL A 125 -45.39 -2.36 -5.07
N ASP A 126 -46.46 -2.98 -4.55
CA ASP A 126 -46.58 -3.16 -3.10
C ASP A 126 -45.45 -4.06 -2.56
N ALA A 127 -45.39 -4.24 -1.24
CA ALA A 127 -44.36 -5.06 -0.59
C ALA A 127 -44.33 -6.53 -1.05
N TYR A 128 -45.28 -6.96 -1.87
CA TYR A 128 -45.42 -8.31 -2.40
C TYR A 128 -45.20 -8.39 -3.92
N GLY A 129 -44.80 -7.30 -4.57
CA GLY A 129 -44.55 -7.30 -6.02
C GLY A 129 -45.79 -7.08 -6.88
N ASN A 130 -46.94 -6.73 -6.29
CA ASN A 130 -48.16 -6.48 -7.04
C ASN A 130 -48.28 -5.01 -7.43
N ILE A 131 -48.78 -4.76 -8.63
CA ILE A 131 -49.22 -3.42 -9.02
C ILE A 131 -50.48 -3.11 -8.17
N PRO A 132 -50.52 -2.00 -7.39
CA PRO A 132 -51.66 -1.68 -6.54
C PRO A 132 -52.95 -1.69 -7.36
N GLN A 133 -54.04 -2.25 -6.83
CA GLN A 133 -55.28 -2.61 -7.56
C GLN A 133 -55.71 -1.59 -8.62
N GLN A 134 -55.30 -1.83 -9.86
CA GLN A 134 -55.63 -0.97 -11.00
C GLN A 134 -56.77 -1.51 -11.83
N ASP A 135 -57.31 -2.69 -11.54
CA ASP A 135 -58.35 -3.46 -12.26
C ASP A 135 -58.85 -2.82 -13.56
N GLY A 136 -60.10 -2.51 -13.86
CA GLY A 136 -60.48 -1.89 -15.17
C GLY A 136 -59.89 -0.49 -15.54
N MET A 137 -58.57 -0.28 -15.50
CA MET A 137 -57.84 0.88 -16.01
C MET A 137 -56.75 0.45 -17.00
N VAL A 138 -56.44 1.30 -17.98
CA VAL A 138 -55.33 1.14 -18.91
C VAL A 138 -54.22 2.14 -18.59
N MET A 139 -52.97 1.70 -18.69
CA MET A 139 -51.81 2.57 -18.54
C MET A 139 -51.67 3.47 -19.77
N THR A 140 -51.55 4.77 -19.57
CA THR A 140 -51.50 5.75 -20.67
C THR A 140 -50.13 6.38 -20.83
N SER A 141 -49.35 6.51 -19.75
CA SER A 141 -47.97 6.98 -19.84
C SER A 141 -47.12 6.41 -18.72
N ILE A 142 -45.82 6.28 -19.02
CA ILE A 142 -44.78 6.02 -18.04
C ILE A 142 -43.80 7.17 -18.16
N TYR A 143 -43.63 7.93 -17.09
CA TYR A 143 -42.60 8.95 -16.99
C TYR A 143 -41.44 8.43 -16.17
N ILE A 144 -40.25 8.42 -16.77
CA ILE A 144 -38.99 8.10 -16.10
C ILE A 144 -38.23 9.41 -15.95
N ASN A 145 -37.88 9.78 -14.71
CA ASN A 145 -37.09 10.98 -14.49
C ASN A 145 -35.69 10.80 -15.13
N PRO A 146 -35.32 11.61 -16.14
CA PRO A 146 -34.07 11.44 -16.87
C PRO A 146 -32.83 11.77 -16.05
N ASP A 147 -32.98 12.52 -14.94
CA ASP A 147 -31.86 13.00 -14.15
C ASP A 147 -31.39 11.96 -13.12
N ASN A 148 -32.25 11.02 -12.69
CA ASN A 148 -31.90 10.07 -11.64
C ASN A 148 -32.44 8.64 -11.80
N ASN A 149 -33.27 8.35 -12.81
CA ASN A 149 -33.87 7.03 -13.08
C ASN A 149 -34.53 6.34 -11.87
N ALA A 150 -34.78 7.08 -10.78
CA ALA A 150 -35.21 6.53 -9.49
C ALA A 150 -36.68 6.85 -9.21
N ALA A 151 -37.22 7.90 -9.84
CA ALA A 151 -38.64 8.22 -9.81
C ALA A 151 -39.27 7.84 -11.15
N THR A 152 -40.06 6.75 -11.13
CA THR A 152 -40.92 6.36 -12.24
C THR A 152 -42.37 6.53 -11.82
N GLU A 153 -43.12 7.38 -12.53
CA GLU A 153 -44.54 7.58 -12.30
C GLU A 153 -45.32 7.07 -13.51
N ALA A 154 -46.33 6.22 -13.28
CA ALA A 154 -47.20 5.70 -14.32
C ALA A 154 -48.60 6.29 -14.15
N THR A 155 -49.16 6.80 -15.25
CA THR A 155 -50.53 7.32 -15.27
C THR A 155 -51.49 6.28 -15.83
N PHE A 156 -52.66 6.16 -15.20
CA PHE A 156 -53.70 5.22 -15.58
C PHE A 156 -55.01 5.96 -15.85
N GLN A 157 -55.81 5.44 -16.77
CA GLN A 157 -57.15 5.95 -17.07
C GLN A 157 -58.17 4.80 -17.03
N PRO A 158 -59.41 5.02 -16.58
CA PRO A 158 -60.43 3.99 -16.57
C PRO A 158 -60.74 3.51 -18.00
N ILE A 159 -60.95 2.20 -18.14
CA ILE A 159 -61.50 1.66 -19.38
C ILE A 159 -62.99 2.00 -19.39
N GLN A 160 -63.42 2.69 -20.43
CA GLN A 160 -64.81 3.04 -20.63
C GLN A 160 -65.41 2.24 -21.78
N VAL A 161 -66.68 1.91 -21.67
CA VAL A 161 -67.46 1.25 -22.74
C VAL A 161 -68.75 2.04 -22.97
N LYS A 162 -69.23 2.01 -24.22
CA LYS A 162 -70.47 2.67 -24.65
C LYS A 162 -71.36 1.66 -25.36
N PHE A 163 -72.64 1.62 -24.99
CA PHE A 163 -73.63 0.75 -25.60
C PHE A 163 -74.58 1.60 -26.46
N GLY A 164 -74.54 1.41 -27.79
CA GLY A 164 -75.32 2.20 -28.74
C GLY A 164 -74.98 3.70 -28.65
N ASP A 165 -76.01 4.55 -28.62
CA ASP A 165 -75.84 6.02 -28.55
C ASP A 165 -75.70 6.59 -27.12
N SER A 166 -75.62 5.73 -26.10
CA SER A 166 -75.56 6.13 -24.68
C SER A 166 -74.26 6.85 -24.28
N ASP A 167 -74.17 7.41 -23.08
CA ASP A 167 -72.91 7.95 -22.57
C ASP A 167 -71.87 6.84 -22.27
N TRP A 168 -70.59 7.21 -22.32
CA TRP A 168 -69.48 6.34 -21.92
C TRP A 168 -69.57 6.01 -20.43
N GLN A 169 -69.42 4.74 -20.08
CA GLN A 169 -69.48 4.26 -18.70
C GLN A 169 -68.21 3.52 -18.32
N ASP A 170 -67.70 3.78 -17.12
CA ASP A 170 -66.51 3.11 -16.61
C ASP A 170 -66.79 1.62 -16.37
N LEU A 171 -65.97 0.77 -16.97
CA LEU A 171 -66.08 -0.69 -16.91
C LEU A 171 -66.15 -1.21 -15.46
N LYS A 172 -65.45 -0.57 -14.51
CA LYS A 172 -65.47 -0.96 -13.10
C LYS A 172 -66.79 -0.65 -12.38
N THR A 173 -67.54 0.34 -12.86
CA THR A 173 -68.75 0.83 -12.19
C THR A 173 -70.04 0.34 -12.85
N LEU A 174 -69.92 -0.40 -13.97
CA LEU A 174 -71.05 -1.06 -14.61
C LEU A 174 -71.74 -1.97 -13.59
N LYS A 175 -73.01 -1.69 -13.31
CA LYS A 175 -73.81 -2.53 -12.43
C LYS A 175 -74.01 -3.91 -13.09
N PRO A 176 -73.84 -5.03 -12.36
CA PRO A 176 -73.98 -6.36 -12.93
C PRO A 176 -75.45 -6.64 -13.25
N ALA A 177 -75.89 -6.32 -14.46
CA ALA A 177 -77.15 -6.80 -15.01
C ALA A 177 -76.87 -8.11 -15.78
N GLY A 178 -76.60 -9.19 -15.04
CA GLY A 178 -76.27 -10.50 -15.61
C GLY A 178 -74.85 -10.60 -16.14
N ASN A 179 -74.28 -11.81 -16.10
CA ASN A 179 -72.90 -12.09 -16.50
C ASN A 179 -72.56 -11.42 -17.85
N LEU A 180 -71.50 -10.61 -17.89
CA LEU A 180 -70.92 -10.14 -19.14
C LEU A 180 -70.53 -11.37 -19.97
N LYS A 181 -71.33 -11.70 -20.99
CA LYS A 181 -70.92 -12.66 -22.01
C LYS A 181 -70.18 -11.88 -23.07
N GLN A 182 -68.86 -12.02 -23.08
CA GLN A 182 -68.08 -11.67 -24.27
C GLN A 182 -68.39 -12.74 -25.32
N GLU A 183 -69.23 -12.40 -26.29
CA GLU A 183 -69.51 -13.26 -27.43
C GLU A 183 -68.79 -12.63 -28.63
N VAL A 184 -67.81 -13.37 -29.17
CA VAL A 184 -67.16 -13.00 -30.42
C VAL A 184 -67.94 -13.71 -31.52
N THR A 185 -68.77 -12.97 -32.22
CA THR A 185 -69.45 -13.45 -33.43
C THR A 185 -68.45 -13.53 -34.58
N ASP A 186 -68.68 -14.44 -35.53
CA ASP A 186 -67.74 -14.69 -36.64
C ASP A 186 -67.41 -13.40 -37.44
N ASP A 187 -68.35 -12.45 -37.51
CA ASP A 187 -68.15 -11.14 -38.16
C ASP A 187 -67.15 -10.21 -37.43
N ASN A 188 -66.82 -10.50 -36.16
CA ASN A 188 -65.91 -9.71 -35.33
C ASN A 188 -64.46 -10.26 -35.32
N ILE A 189 -64.18 -11.34 -36.06
CA ILE A 189 -62.83 -11.86 -36.26
C ILE A 189 -62.36 -11.38 -37.64
N GLN A 190 -61.43 -10.43 -37.67
CA GLN A 190 -60.73 -10.11 -38.91
C GLN A 190 -59.52 -11.02 -39.02
N GLU A 191 -59.60 -12.01 -39.91
CA GLU A 191 -58.41 -12.77 -40.31
C GLU A 191 -57.45 -11.81 -41.03
N ASN A 192 -56.18 -11.83 -40.60
CA ASN A 192 -55.10 -10.89 -40.98
C ASN A 192 -55.00 -10.56 -42.47
#